data_AF-A0A2E8TDU3-F1
#
_entry.id   AF-A0A2E8TDU3-F1
#
_cell.length_a   1.000
_cell.length_b   1.000
_cell.length_c   1.000
_cell.angle_alpha   90.00
_cell.angle_beta   90.00
_cell.angle_gamma   90.00
#
_symmetry.space_group_name_H-M   'P 1'
#
loop_
_entity.id
_entity.type
_entity.pdbx_description
1 polymer ?
#
loop_
_entity_poly.entity_id
_entity_poly.type
_entity_poly.pdbx_seq_one_letter_code
_entity_poly.pdbx_strand_id
1 'polypeptide(L)'
;MNPSRCRILAVGKVRRSWIQEGIELYRKRLPGLEIIEIRDSTPQKEAETIRANLRSDERLIALMEEGDDLGSIPFARRLEQLGNQRLAFVIGGADGL
;
A
#
# COMPACT_ATOMS: atom_id res chain seq x y z
N MET A 1 -1.52 10.54 12.64
CA MET A 1 -2.03 9.30 11.97
C MET A 1 -1.51 8.08 12.72
N ASN A 2 -2.32 7.04 12.92
CA ASN A 2 -1.90 5.78 13.55
C ASN A 2 -1.49 4.75 12.47
N PRO A 3 -0.21 4.32 12.38
CA PRO A 3 0.25 3.38 11.36
C PRO A 3 -0.46 2.02 11.38
N SER A 4 -0.96 1.56 12.53
CA SER A 4 -1.71 0.31 12.67
C SER A 4 -3.02 0.25 11.88
N ARG A 5 -3.43 1.36 11.29
CA ARG A 5 -4.63 1.47 10.46
C ARG A 5 -4.30 1.52 8.96
N CYS A 6 -3.03 1.43 8.60
CA CYS A 6 -2.57 1.43 7.23
C CYS A 6 -2.04 0.04 6.86
N ARG A 7 -2.40 -0.40 5.66
CA ARG A 7 -1.84 -1.58 4.99
C ARG A 7 -1.32 -1.23 3.63
N ILE A 8 -0.28 -1.93 3.19
CA ILE A 8 0.22 -1.88 1.82
C ILE A 8 0.04 -3.26 1.21
N LEU A 9 -0.73 -3.35 0.12
CA LEU A 9 -0.87 -4.54 -0.71
C LEU A 9 -0.05 -4.29 -1.97
N ALA A 10 1.10 -4.95 -2.10
CA ALA A 10 2.00 -4.76 -3.22
C ALA A 10 2.08 -6.02 -4.07
N VAL A 11 1.85 -5.90 -5.37
CA VAL A 11 2.08 -6.99 -6.31
C VAL A 11 3.58 -7.15 -6.52
N GLY A 12 4.02 -8.39 -6.41
CA GLY A 12 5.40 -8.81 -6.61
C GLY A 12 6.19 -8.97 -5.32
N LYS A 13 7.22 -9.82 -5.43
CA LYS A 13 8.14 -10.11 -4.33
C LYS A 13 9.36 -9.22 -4.41
N VAL A 14 9.69 -8.53 -3.33
CA VAL A 14 10.94 -7.75 -3.27
C VAL A 14 12.13 -8.70 -3.21
N ARG A 15 12.99 -8.68 -4.23
CA ARG A 15 14.15 -9.59 -4.36
C ARG A 15 15.48 -8.98 -3.93
N ARG A 16 15.60 -7.65 -3.94
CA ARG A 16 16.86 -6.95 -3.65
C ARG A 16 16.99 -6.75 -2.14
N SER A 17 18.09 -7.24 -1.54
CA SER A 17 18.33 -7.17 -0.09
C SER A 17 18.29 -5.74 0.44
N TRP A 18 18.93 -4.79 -0.25
CA TRP A 18 18.94 -3.38 0.19
C TRP A 18 17.54 -2.74 0.23
N ILE A 19 16.60 -3.20 -0.62
CA ILE A 19 15.20 -2.74 -0.57
C ILE A 19 14.50 -3.37 0.64
N GLN A 20 14.70 -4.67 0.88
CA GLN A 20 14.16 -5.35 2.05
C GLN A 20 14.65 -4.71 3.35
N GLU A 21 15.94 -4.37 3.43
CA GLU A 21 16.54 -3.64 4.56
C GLU A 21 15.90 -2.26 4.74
N GLY A 22 15.66 -1.53 3.64
CA GLY A 22 14.93 -0.26 3.67
C GLY A 22 13.50 -0.42 4.20
N ILE A 23 12.77 -1.43 3.74
CA ILE A 23 11.41 -1.74 4.22
C ILE A 23 11.45 -2.03 5.72
N GLU A 24 12.39 -2.84 6.19
CA GLU A 24 12.53 -3.18 7.61
C GLU A 24 12.92 -1.97 8.47
N LEU A 25 13.77 -1.07 7.96
CA LEU A 25 14.09 0.19 8.63
C LEU A 25 12.83 1.03 8.88
N TYR A 26 11.97 1.18 7.86
CA TYR A 26 10.73 1.96 8.00
C TYR A 26 9.66 1.22 8.79
N ARG A 27 9.57 -0.10 8.69
CA ARG A 27 8.66 -0.92 9.50
C ARG A 27 8.93 -0.75 11.00
N LYS A 28 10.21 -0.66 11.41
CA LYS A 28 10.59 -0.36 12.80
C LYS A 28 10.17 1.05 13.25
N ARG A 29 10.15 2.03 12.33
CA ARG A 29 9.74 3.42 12.60
C ARG A 29 8.22 3.62 12.56
N LEU A 30 7.50 2.72 11.90
CA LEU A 30 6.05 2.75 11.72
C LEU A 30 5.42 1.48 12.30
N PRO A 31 5.51 1.26 13.63
CA PRO A 31 4.99 0.07 14.26
C PRO A 31 3.48 -0.06 14.00
N GLY A 32 3.06 -1.23 13.53
CA GLY A 32 1.68 -1.53 13.17
C GLY A 32 1.37 -1.44 11.68
N LEU A 33 2.21 -0.79 10.86
CA LEU A 33 2.07 -0.83 9.41
C LEU A 33 2.24 -2.27 8.90
N GLU A 34 1.21 -2.79 8.25
CA GLU A 34 1.22 -4.14 7.67
C GLU A 34 1.50 -4.04 6.17
N ILE A 35 2.43 -4.87 5.67
CA ILE A 35 2.79 -4.93 4.24
C ILE A 35 2.60 -6.36 3.79
N ILE A 36 1.79 -6.55 2.75
CA ILE A 36 1.47 -7.83 2.14
C ILE A 36 2.00 -7.81 0.72
N GLU A 37 2.89 -8.76 0.43
CA GLU A 37 3.32 -9.06 -0.93
C GLU A 37 2.33 -10.05 -1.56
N ILE A 38 1.77 -9.67 -2.70
CA ILE A 38 0.92 -10.51 -3.55
C ILE A 38 1.81 -11.11 -4.64
N ARG A 39 1.61 -12.39 -4.95
CA ARG A 39 2.40 -13.05 -5.99
C ARG A 39 2.06 -12.48 -7.38
N ASP A 40 3.08 -12.14 -8.15
CA ASP A 40 2.94 -11.75 -9.56
C ASP A 40 2.15 -12.79 -10.35
N SER A 41 1.20 -12.33 -11.16
CA SER A 41 0.32 -13.17 -11.98
C SER A 41 -0.19 -12.41 -13.21
N THR A 42 -1.40 -12.76 -13.69
CA THR A 42 -2.10 -11.95 -14.69
C THR A 42 -2.87 -10.83 -14.00
N PRO A 43 -3.11 -9.68 -14.65
CA PRO A 43 -3.83 -8.54 -14.05
C PRO A 43 -5.17 -8.93 -13.40
N GLN A 44 -5.92 -9.85 -14.02
CA GLN A 44 -7.20 -10.33 -13.48
C GLN A 44 -7.01 -11.08 -12.14
N LYS A 45 -6.01 -11.98 -12.06
CA LYS A 45 -5.73 -12.76 -10.85
C LYS A 45 -5.14 -11.89 -9.74
N GLU A 46 -4.33 -10.90 -10.11
CA GLU A 46 -3.79 -9.91 -9.18
C GLU A 46 -4.94 -9.08 -8.57
N ALA A 47 -5.86 -8.58 -9.40
CA ALA A 47 -7.03 -7.83 -8.95
C ALA A 47 -7.97 -8.67 -8.06
N GLU A 48 -8.20 -9.94 -8.39
CA GLU A 48 -8.94 -10.87 -7.53
C GLU A 48 -8.26 -11.06 -6.17
N THR A 49 -6.93 -11.24 -6.17
CA THR A 49 -6.16 -11.43 -4.94
C THR A 49 -6.14 -10.17 -4.08
N ILE A 50 -6.01 -8.98 -4.69
CA ILE A 50 -6.11 -7.69 -4.01
C ILE A 50 -7.48 -7.58 -3.34
N ARG A 51 -8.57 -7.79 -4.10
CA ARG A 51 -9.94 -7.72 -3.55
C ARG A 51 -10.17 -8.70 -2.40
N ALA A 52 -9.61 -9.91 -2.48
CA ALA A 52 -9.71 -10.90 -1.42
C ALA A 52 -8.94 -10.52 -0.14
N ASN A 53 -7.88 -9.70 -0.26
CA ASN A 53 -7.07 -9.24 0.88
C ASN A 53 -7.58 -7.92 1.50
N LEU A 54 -8.39 -7.15 0.79
CA LEU A 54 -9.05 -5.95 1.31
C LEU A 54 -10.04 -6.33 2.40
N ARG A 55 -9.97 -5.64 3.54
CA ARG A 55 -10.97 -5.78 4.60
C ARG A 55 -12.17 -4.88 4.28
N SER A 56 -13.35 -5.27 4.73
CA SER A 56 -14.60 -4.54 4.47
C SER A 56 -14.63 -3.12 5.06
N ASP A 57 -13.79 -2.82 6.03
CA ASP A 57 -13.66 -1.52 6.70
C ASP A 57 -12.45 -0.69 6.21
N GLU A 58 -11.77 -1.16 5.16
CA GLU A 58 -10.65 -0.46 4.54
C GLU A 58 -11.08 0.37 3.34
N ARG A 59 -10.60 1.60 3.31
CA ARG A 59 -10.63 2.42 2.10
C ARG A 59 -9.43 2.08 1.22
N LEU A 60 -9.71 1.61 0.01
CA LEU A 60 -8.68 1.38 -1.01
C LEU A 60 -8.12 2.71 -1.53
N ILE A 61 -6.79 2.79 -1.59
CA ILE A 61 -6.03 3.88 -2.17
C ILE A 61 -5.08 3.26 -3.22
N ALA A 62 -5.45 3.32 -4.50
CA ALA A 62 -4.59 2.85 -5.58
C ALA A 62 -3.48 3.87 -5.84
N LEU A 63 -2.23 3.40 -5.95
CA LEU A 63 -1.10 4.22 -6.39
C LEU A 63 -0.94 4.03 -7.89
N MET A 64 -1.21 5.09 -8.65
CA MET A 64 -1.23 5.11 -10.11
C MET A 64 -0.59 6.40 -10.62
N GLU A 65 0.03 6.35 -11.79
CA GLU A 65 0.70 7.52 -12.38
C GLU A 65 -0.29 8.59 -12.86
N GLU A 66 -1.51 8.18 -13.21
CA GLU A 66 -2.62 9.05 -13.58
C GLU A 66 -3.31 9.69 -12.36
N GLY A 67 -2.88 9.36 -11.14
CA GLY A 67 -3.39 9.90 -9.90
C GLY A 67 -2.93 11.33 -9.61
N ASP A 68 -3.42 11.90 -8.50
CA ASP A 68 -2.97 13.21 -8.04
C ASP A 68 -1.50 13.15 -7.61
N ASP A 69 -0.64 13.95 -8.24
CA ASP A 69 0.74 14.15 -7.75
C ASP A 69 0.72 15.01 -6.49
N LEU A 70 1.06 14.40 -5.36
CA LEU A 70 1.06 15.05 -4.05
C LEU A 70 2.46 15.09 -3.46
N GLY A 71 2.95 16.30 -3.22
CA GLY A 71 4.08 16.51 -2.32
C GLY A 71 3.75 16.12 -0.87
N SER A 72 4.79 16.02 -0.03
CA SER A 72 4.67 15.52 1.34
C SER A 72 3.67 16.28 2.22
N ILE A 73 3.63 17.61 2.12
CA ILE A 73 2.72 18.44 2.94
C ILE A 73 1.24 18.25 2.51
N PRO A 74 0.88 18.35 1.22
CA PRO A 74 -0.45 17.96 0.75
C PRO A 74 -0.85 16.53 1.11
N PHE A 75 0.06 15.56 0.97
CA PHE A 75 -0.22 14.17 1.31
C PHE A 75 -0.52 13.99 2.81
N ALA A 76 0.27 14.61 3.69
CA ALA A 76 0.03 14.57 5.14
C ALA A 76 -1.35 15.16 5.51
N ARG A 77 -1.73 16.29 4.92
CA ARG A 77 -3.07 16.89 5.11
C ARG A 77 -4.19 15.97 4.62
N ARG A 78 -4.01 15.30 3.48
CA ARG A 78 -4.98 14.33 2.96
C ARG A 78 -5.16 13.16 3.93
N LEU A 79 -4.07 12.66 4.51
CA LEU A 79 -4.13 11.61 5.55
C LEU A 79 -4.86 12.08 6.81
N GLU A 80 -4.66 13.33 7.23
CA GLU A 80 -5.39 13.92 8.36
C GLU A 80 -6.90 14.02 8.09
N GLN A 81 -7.30 14.43 6.88
CA GLN A 81 -8.70 14.52 6.46
C GLN A 81 -9.39 13.14 6.42
N LEU A 82 -8.65 12.09 6.08
CA LEU A 82 -9.15 10.71 6.16
C LEU A 82 -9.39 10.24 7.60
N GLY A 83 -8.85 10.97 8.59
CA GLY A 83 -9.21 10.87 10.00
C GLY A 83 -8.99 9.47 10.55
N ASN A 84 -10.09 8.80 10.93
CA ASN A 84 -10.08 7.49 11.57
C ASN A 84 -10.30 6.26 10.66
N GLN A 85 -10.34 6.45 9.35
CA GLN A 85 -10.51 5.37 8.36
C GLN A 85 -9.32 4.41 8.32
N ARG A 86 -9.56 3.10 8.14
CA ARG A 86 -8.48 2.17 7.80
C ARG A 86 -8.18 2.29 6.32
N LEU A 87 -6.90 2.28 5.96
CA LEU A 87 -6.43 2.54 4.60
C LEU A 87 -5.68 1.32 4.07
N ALA A 88 -6.01 0.91 2.85
CA ALA A 88 -5.27 -0.10 2.10
C ALA A 88 -4.67 0.57 0.87
N PHE A 89 -3.36 0.84 0.92
CA PHE A 89 -2.60 1.33 -0.22
C PHE A 89 -2.27 0.15 -1.13
N VAL A 90 -2.54 0.28 -2.42
CA VAL A 90 -2.31 -0.79 -3.40
C VAL A 90 -1.24 -0.36 -4.39
N ILE A 91 -0.21 -1.18 -4.54
CA ILE A 91 0.86 -1.04 -5.55
C ILE A 91 0.66 -2.15 -6.58
N GLY A 92 0.40 -1.77 -7.82
CA GLY A 92 0.19 -2.68 -8.94
C GLY A 92 1.43 -3.43 -9.40
N GLY A 93 1.23 -4.37 -10.31
CA GLY A 93 2.30 -5.09 -10.99
C GLY A 93 2.90 -4.27 -12.13
N ALA A 94 3.73 -4.91 -12.97
CA ALA A 94 4.33 -4.24 -14.12
C ALA A 94 3.31 -3.74 -15.15
N ASP A 95 2.15 -4.38 -15.22
CA ASP A 95 1.05 -4.03 -16.13
C ASP A 95 0.05 -3.03 -15.50
N GLY A 96 0.31 -2.54 -14.28
CA GLY A 96 -0.57 -1.63 -13.55
C GLY A 96 -1.59 -2.34 -12.64
N LEU A 97 -2.77 -1.72 -12.47
CA LEU A 97 -3.90 -2.19 -11.66
C LEU A 97 -5.18 -2.31 -12.49
#